data_AF-A0AA96VEI0-F1
#
_entry.id   AF-A0AA96VEI0-F1
#
_cell.length_a   1.000
_cell.length_b   1.000
_cell.length_c   1.000
_cell.angle_alpha   90.00
_cell.angle_beta   90.00
_cell.angle_gamma   90.00
#
_symmetry.space_group_name_H-M   'P 1'
#
loop_
_entity.id
_entity.type
_entity.pdbx_description
1 polymer ?
#
loop_
_entity_poly.entity_id
_entity_poly.type
_entity_poly.pdbx_seq_one_letter_code
_entity_poly.pdbx_strand_id
1 'polypeptide(L)'
;MPKIAYIEKRFKPDSLDLIEKVNSIVDDYERQGYSLTLRQVYYQLVSRDVIPNNERSYKNLGNLINDGRLAGMIDWYSIEDRTRFLRGIVHDDDPEELLRSASSGFSLDKWENMDTYVEFWVEKDALVDIVGKACHSWEVDYFSCRGYVSQSEMWSAARRFIRRNNSGKNVVIFHLGDHDPSGIDMSRDIEDRLRLFGADITFERIALNYGQIETYNPPPNPTKLSDSRSTDYVKKYGYECWELDALEPSVLSELISNHVKNVIDLDAFNNISEREGEIRKQMDRFVDTYSDFVLNEEDTEEMKV
;
A
#
# COMPACT_ATOMS: atom_id res chain seq x y z
N MET A 1 -6.92 -12.99 18.43
CA MET A 1 -6.35 -12.53 17.15
C MET A 1 -6.88 -13.44 16.03
N PRO A 2 -7.14 -12.94 14.81
CA PRO A 2 -7.85 -13.70 13.79
C PRO A 2 -6.97 -14.79 13.15
N LYS A 3 -7.09 -16.02 13.66
CA LYS A 3 -6.69 -17.24 12.93
C LYS A 3 -7.78 -17.62 11.91
N ILE A 4 -7.93 -16.79 10.88
CA ILE A 4 -8.93 -17.00 9.82
C ILE A 4 -8.34 -17.93 8.76
N ALA A 5 -8.98 -19.07 8.54
CA ALA A 5 -8.64 -20.01 7.48
C ALA A 5 -9.36 -19.63 6.17
N TYR A 6 -8.61 -19.64 5.08
CA TYR A 6 -9.09 -19.38 3.70
C TYR A 6 -8.95 -20.61 2.80
N ILE A 7 -8.06 -21.54 3.14
CA ILE A 7 -7.89 -22.80 2.41
C ILE A 7 -7.83 -23.97 3.39
N GLU A 8 -8.26 -25.14 2.95
CA GLU A 8 -7.93 -26.39 3.62
C GLU A 8 -6.55 -26.88 3.15
N LYS A 9 -5.61 -27.07 4.08
CA LYS A 9 -4.26 -27.56 3.76
C LYS A 9 -3.78 -28.59 4.78
N ARG A 10 -3.21 -29.70 4.28
CA ARG A 10 -2.60 -30.74 5.10
C ARG A 10 -1.09 -30.48 5.22
N PHE A 11 -0.61 -30.38 6.46
CA PHE A 11 0.81 -30.21 6.77
C PHE A 11 1.45 -31.54 7.16
N LYS A 12 2.76 -31.67 6.89
CA LYS A 12 3.56 -32.77 7.44
C LYS A 12 3.81 -32.55 8.94
N PRO A 13 4.07 -33.60 9.73
CA PRO A 13 4.37 -33.46 11.16
C PRO A 13 5.45 -32.42 11.46
N ASP A 14 6.62 -32.51 10.81
CA ASP A 14 7.72 -31.55 10.99
C ASP A 14 7.32 -30.10 10.68
N SER A 15 6.38 -29.89 9.76
CA SER A 15 5.86 -28.57 9.42
C SER A 15 4.95 -28.03 10.51
N LEU A 16 4.14 -28.89 11.15
CA LEU A 16 3.32 -28.51 12.30
C LEU A 16 4.19 -28.14 13.50
N ASP A 17 5.21 -28.95 13.80
CA ASP A 17 6.16 -28.67 14.87
C ASP A 17 6.87 -27.33 14.67
N LEU A 18 7.24 -27.00 13.43
CA LEU A 18 7.86 -25.72 13.11
C LEU A 18 6.87 -24.55 13.21
N ILE A 19 5.61 -24.73 12.82
CA ILE A 19 4.54 -23.72 13.01
C ILE A 19 4.31 -23.44 14.50
N GLU A 20 4.29 -24.48 15.35
CA GLU A 20 4.15 -24.31 16.80
C GLU A 20 5.33 -23.51 17.39
N LYS A 21 6.56 -23.80 16.96
CA LYS A 21 7.74 -23.03 17.36
C LYS A 21 7.67 -21.57 16.90
N VAL A 22 7.19 -21.32 15.68
CA VAL A 22 6.97 -19.95 15.18
C VAL A 22 5.95 -19.22 16.06
N ASN A 23 4.79 -19.82 16.31
CA ASN A 23 3.76 -19.23 17.17
C ASN A 23 4.31 -18.94 18.58
N SER A 24 5.05 -19.87 19.19
CA SER A 24 5.66 -19.65 20.51
C SER A 24 6.63 -18.46 20.52
N ILE A 25 7.48 -18.33 19.49
CA ILE A 25 8.41 -17.19 19.38
C ILE A 25 7.63 -15.89 19.25
N VAL A 26 6.58 -15.88 18.44
CA VAL A 26 5.79 -14.66 18.24
C VAL A 26 5.04 -14.28 19.52
N ASP A 27 4.37 -15.23 20.18
CA ASP A 27 3.67 -15.01 21.45
C ASP A 27 4.61 -14.46 22.54
N ASP A 28 5.87 -14.91 22.57
CA ASP A 28 6.89 -14.40 23.50
C ASP A 28 7.21 -12.92 23.27
N TYR A 29 7.31 -12.48 22.02
CA TYR A 29 7.60 -11.10 21.66
C TYR A 29 6.36 -10.20 21.80
N GLU A 30 5.18 -10.70 21.42
CA GLU A 30 3.92 -9.97 21.60
C GLU A 30 3.64 -9.67 23.07
N ARG A 31 3.93 -10.61 23.98
CA ARG A 31 3.85 -10.37 25.44
C ARG A 31 4.77 -9.26 25.94
N GLN A 32 5.83 -8.96 25.20
CA GLN A 32 6.74 -7.84 25.49
C GLN A 32 6.33 -6.54 24.77
N GLY A 33 5.23 -6.57 24.00
CA GLY A 33 4.77 -5.43 23.21
C GLY A 33 5.48 -5.26 21.87
N TYR A 34 6.18 -6.29 21.39
CA TYR A 34 6.89 -6.26 20.10
C TYR A 34 6.22 -7.18 19.09
N SER A 35 5.95 -6.69 17.88
CA SER A 35 5.73 -7.54 16.71
C SER A 35 7.04 -7.82 15.97
N LEU A 36 7.10 -8.95 15.26
CA LEU A 36 8.30 -9.40 14.55
C LEU A 36 8.11 -9.32 13.04
N THR A 37 9.21 -9.13 12.30
CA THR A 37 9.23 -9.37 10.85
C THR A 37 9.60 -10.81 10.52
N LEU A 38 9.28 -11.29 9.30
CA LEU A 38 9.68 -12.63 8.83
C LEU A 38 11.19 -12.86 9.01
N ARG A 39 12.00 -11.83 8.73
CA ARG A 39 13.46 -11.90 8.90
C ARG A 39 13.86 -12.05 10.36
N GLN A 40 13.16 -11.38 11.27
CA GLN A 40 13.43 -11.54 12.70
C GLN A 40 13.01 -12.94 13.18
N VAL A 41 11.84 -13.44 12.79
CA VAL A 41 11.40 -14.81 13.10
C VAL A 41 12.43 -15.84 12.61
N TYR A 42 12.92 -15.68 11.37
CA TYR A 42 14.00 -16.51 10.83
C TYR A 42 15.23 -16.52 11.74
N TYR A 43 15.75 -15.35 12.13
CA TYR A 43 16.93 -15.31 12.99
C TYR A 43 16.68 -15.82 14.41
N GLN A 44 15.46 -15.69 14.95
CA GLN A 44 15.08 -16.29 16.23
C GLN A 44 15.08 -17.83 16.16
N LEU A 45 14.72 -18.41 15.02
CA LEU A 45 14.80 -19.86 14.81
C LEU A 45 16.24 -20.33 14.59
N VAL A 46 17.06 -19.56 13.86
CA VAL A 46 18.49 -19.84 13.67
C VAL A 46 19.24 -19.78 15.00
N SER A 47 19.00 -18.76 15.83
CA SER A 47 19.70 -18.61 17.11
C SER A 47 19.33 -19.69 18.14
N ARG A 48 18.18 -20.35 17.96
CA ARG A 48 17.71 -21.50 18.75
C ARG A 48 18.07 -22.85 18.13
N ASP A 49 18.89 -22.86 17.08
CA ASP A 49 19.32 -24.06 16.35
C ASP A 49 18.15 -24.90 15.80
N VAL A 50 17.03 -24.25 15.47
CA VAL A 50 15.83 -24.91 14.92
C VAL A 50 15.95 -25.10 13.41
N ILE A 51 16.54 -24.12 12.71
CA ILE A 51 16.76 -24.15 11.26
C ILE A 51 18.17 -23.66 10.93
N PRO A 52 18.79 -24.13 9.84
CA PRO A 52 20.13 -23.68 9.47
C PRO A 52 20.10 -22.29 8.83
N ASN A 53 21.20 -21.54 9.01
CA ASN A 53 21.33 -20.20 8.46
C ASN A 53 21.70 -20.22 6.96
N ASN A 54 20.72 -20.37 6.07
CA ASN A 54 20.90 -20.28 4.62
C ASN A 54 19.64 -19.81 3.88
N GLU A 55 19.81 -19.33 2.65
CA GLU A 55 18.71 -18.80 1.82
C GLU A 55 17.59 -19.81 1.58
N ARG A 56 17.93 -21.09 1.42
CA ARG A 56 16.94 -22.16 1.21
C ARG A 56 16.00 -22.27 2.42
N SER A 57 16.54 -22.20 3.63
CA SER A 57 15.76 -22.28 4.87
C SER A 57 14.91 -21.03 5.06
N TYR A 58 15.42 -19.85 4.69
CA TYR A 58 14.64 -18.61 4.67
C TYR A 58 13.43 -18.71 3.73
N LYS A 59 13.64 -19.16 2.49
CA LYS A 59 12.55 -19.35 1.51
C LYS A 59 11.52 -20.39 1.98
N ASN A 60 12.00 -21.52 2.53
CA ASN A 60 11.12 -22.56 3.05
C ASN A 60 10.27 -22.06 4.24
N LEU A 61 10.86 -21.29 5.15
CA LEU A 61 10.14 -20.67 6.27
C LEU A 61 9.08 -19.70 5.77
N GLY A 62 9.43 -18.83 4.81
CA GLY A 62 8.46 -17.91 4.20
C GLY A 62 7.24 -18.64 3.61
N ASN A 63 7.48 -19.72 2.85
CA ASN A 63 6.42 -20.55 2.29
C ASN A 63 5.58 -21.23 3.38
N LEU A 64 6.21 -21.76 4.42
CA LEU A 64 5.50 -22.41 5.53
C LEU A 64 4.62 -21.44 6.30
N ILE A 65 5.11 -20.23 6.58
CA ILE A 65 4.34 -19.19 7.28
C ILE A 65 3.16 -18.74 6.42
N ASN A 66 3.38 -18.57 5.11
CA ASN A 66 2.30 -18.27 4.16
C ASN A 66 1.19 -19.33 4.18
N ASP A 67 1.58 -20.60 4.07
CA ASP A 67 0.65 -21.73 4.11
C ASP A 67 -0.08 -21.81 5.45
N GLY A 68 0.64 -21.64 6.56
CA GLY A 68 0.10 -21.66 7.91
C GLY A 68 -0.94 -20.55 8.13
N ARG A 69 -0.74 -19.35 7.57
CA ARG A 69 -1.74 -18.27 7.60
C ARG A 69 -2.99 -18.59 6.81
N LEU A 70 -2.81 -19.06 5.57
CA LEU A 70 -3.93 -19.45 4.72
C LEU A 70 -4.79 -20.56 5.35
N ALA A 71 -4.17 -21.47 6.10
CA ALA A 71 -4.87 -22.54 6.83
C ALA A 71 -5.38 -22.13 8.23
N GLY A 72 -5.21 -20.86 8.64
CA GLY A 72 -5.61 -20.38 9.98
C GLY A 72 -4.78 -20.94 11.13
N MET A 73 -3.56 -21.42 10.89
CA MET A 73 -2.65 -21.93 11.93
C MET A 73 -1.76 -20.85 12.55
N ILE A 74 -1.39 -19.84 11.76
CA ILE A 74 -0.59 -18.69 12.18
C ILE A 74 -1.46 -17.44 12.08
N ASP A 75 -1.39 -16.58 13.09
CA ASP A 75 -2.18 -15.36 13.13
C ASP A 75 -1.72 -14.32 12.09
N TRP A 76 -2.70 -13.63 11.49
CA TRP A 76 -2.44 -12.68 10.41
C TRP A 76 -1.65 -11.43 10.85
N TYR A 77 -1.80 -10.98 12.09
CA TYR A 77 -1.13 -9.78 12.63
C TYR A 77 0.20 -10.08 13.32
N SER A 78 0.44 -11.35 13.66
CA SER A 78 1.59 -11.80 14.45
C SER A 78 2.97 -11.53 13.81
N ILE A 79 3.04 -11.38 12.47
CA ILE A 79 4.27 -11.09 11.75
C ILE A 79 4.05 -9.96 10.73
N GLU A 80 4.76 -8.85 10.92
CA GLU A 80 4.64 -7.63 10.14
C GLU A 80 5.74 -7.50 9.08
N ASP A 81 5.44 -6.78 8.00
CA ASP A 81 6.48 -6.22 7.13
C ASP A 81 6.69 -4.76 7.53
N ARG A 82 7.91 -4.42 7.95
CA ARG A 82 8.25 -3.06 8.40
C ARG A 82 9.21 -2.44 7.41
N THR A 83 8.69 -1.53 6.59
CA THR A 83 9.49 -0.68 5.71
C THR A 83 9.99 0.54 6.50
N ARG A 84 11.06 1.18 5.99
CA ARG A 84 11.82 2.23 6.70
C ARG A 84 10.99 3.51 6.78
N PHE A 85 10.50 3.86 7.97
CA PHE A 85 9.93 5.17 8.26
C PHE A 85 10.71 5.84 9.39
N LEU A 86 11.04 7.12 9.22
CA LEU A 86 11.53 7.94 10.31
C LEU A 86 10.38 8.10 11.32
N ARG A 87 10.55 7.56 12.52
CA ARG A 87 9.59 7.73 13.62
C ARG A 87 10.13 8.81 14.55
N GLY A 88 9.57 10.02 14.45
CA GLY A 88 9.85 11.13 15.37
C GLY A 88 8.66 11.39 16.28
N ILE A 89 8.91 12.01 17.43
CA ILE A 89 7.88 12.64 18.25
C ILE A 89 7.79 14.09 17.74
N VAL A 90 6.60 14.52 17.34
CA VAL A 90 6.37 15.93 16.96
C VAL A 90 6.30 16.76 18.23
N HIS A 91 7.09 17.82 18.30
CA HIS A 91 7.05 18.82 19.35
C HIS A 91 6.68 20.14 18.67
N ASP A 92 5.55 20.74 19.07
CA ASP A 92 5.10 22.04 18.59
C ASP A 92 5.25 23.04 19.76
N ASP A 93 6.26 23.91 19.68
CA ASP A 93 6.59 24.86 20.75
C ASP A 93 5.80 26.19 20.62
N ASP A 94 5.07 26.39 19.51
CA ASP A 94 4.26 27.57 19.23
C ASP A 94 2.79 27.19 18.89
N PRO A 95 1.82 27.56 19.74
CA PRO A 95 0.39 27.35 19.48
C PRO A 95 -0.13 28.01 18.19
N GLU A 96 0.41 29.16 17.78
CA GLU A 96 0.00 29.81 16.54
C GLU A 96 0.46 28.98 15.34
N GLU A 97 1.74 28.56 15.33
CA GLU A 97 2.28 27.67 14.30
C GLU A 97 1.49 26.36 14.23
N LEU A 98 1.11 25.79 15.38
CA LEU A 98 0.25 24.61 15.44
C LEU A 98 -1.14 24.87 14.82
N LEU A 99 -1.77 26.00 15.12
CA LEU A 99 -3.08 26.35 14.56
C LEU A 99 -3.00 26.64 13.05
N ARG A 100 -1.95 27.31 12.56
CA ARG A 100 -1.70 27.51 11.13
C ARG A 100 -1.41 26.18 10.43
N SER A 101 -0.65 25.30 11.07
CA SER A 101 -0.40 23.93 10.61
C SER A 101 -1.70 23.14 10.51
N ALA A 102 -2.58 23.22 11.53
CA ALA A 102 -3.89 22.60 11.51
C ALA A 102 -4.81 23.15 10.40
N SER A 103 -4.78 24.47 10.14
CA SER A 103 -5.52 25.08 9.03
C SER A 103 -5.02 24.58 7.67
N SER A 104 -3.70 24.60 7.45
CA SER A 104 -3.08 24.16 6.20
C SER A 104 -3.23 22.65 5.96
N GLY A 105 -3.19 21.85 7.04
CA GLY A 105 -3.38 20.39 7.01
C GLY A 105 -4.84 19.95 7.02
N PHE A 106 -5.80 20.85 7.25
CA PHE A 106 -7.22 20.50 7.23
C PHE A 106 -7.61 20.03 5.83
N SER A 107 -8.19 18.84 5.71
CA SER A 107 -8.74 18.34 4.45
C SER A 107 -9.98 17.51 4.71
N LEU A 108 -10.98 17.65 3.85
CA LEU A 108 -12.16 16.81 3.82
C LEU A 108 -11.91 15.62 2.90
N ASP A 109 -12.43 14.44 3.26
CA ASP A 109 -12.42 13.29 2.35
C ASP A 109 -13.35 13.57 1.16
N LYS A 110 -12.76 13.99 0.03
CA LYS A 110 -13.49 14.31 -1.21
C LYS A 110 -14.16 13.10 -1.83
N TRP A 111 -13.73 11.89 -1.46
CA TRP A 111 -14.26 10.61 -1.94
C TRP A 111 -15.33 10.02 -1.00
N GLU A 112 -15.59 10.64 0.16
CA GLU A 112 -16.51 10.12 1.17
C GLU A 112 -17.93 9.87 0.64
N ASN A 113 -18.42 10.70 -0.28
CA ASN A 113 -19.76 10.58 -0.85
C ASN A 113 -19.78 9.93 -2.25
N MET A 114 -18.64 9.47 -2.76
CA MET A 114 -18.58 8.80 -4.06
C MET A 114 -18.91 7.32 -3.94
N ASP A 115 -19.61 6.73 -4.90
CA ASP A 115 -19.87 5.28 -4.85
C ASP A 115 -18.60 4.44 -5.07
N THR A 116 -17.50 5.06 -5.46
CA THR A 116 -16.24 4.40 -5.80
C THR A 116 -15.15 4.68 -4.77
N TYR A 117 -14.34 3.67 -4.46
CA TYR A 117 -13.06 3.81 -3.74
C TYR A 117 -11.94 3.36 -4.67
N VAL A 118 -10.94 4.21 -4.87
CA VAL A 118 -9.88 4.00 -5.87
C VAL A 118 -8.52 3.90 -5.18
N GLU A 119 -7.72 2.90 -5.59
CA GLU A 119 -6.30 2.84 -5.26
C GLU A 119 -5.44 2.63 -6.52
N PHE A 120 -4.24 3.25 -6.54
CA PHE A 120 -3.23 3.03 -7.58
C PHE A 120 -2.07 2.20 -7.05
N TRP A 121 -1.80 1.05 -7.67
CA TRP A 121 -0.78 0.12 -7.22
C TRP A 121 0.35 0.08 -8.24
N VAL A 122 1.58 0.40 -7.81
CA VAL A 122 2.76 0.42 -8.67
C VAL A 122 3.73 -0.69 -8.31
N GLU A 123 4.11 -1.51 -9.29
CA GLU A 123 5.02 -2.63 -9.11
C GLU A 123 6.38 -2.18 -8.54
N LYS A 124 6.89 -1.05 -9.04
CA LYS A 124 8.26 -0.59 -8.83
C LYS A 124 8.35 0.52 -7.80
N ASP A 125 9.09 0.28 -6.72
CA ASP A 125 9.28 1.26 -5.62
C ASP A 125 9.91 2.57 -6.11
N ALA A 126 10.81 2.52 -7.09
CA ALA A 126 11.47 3.70 -7.64
C ALA A 126 10.48 4.70 -8.28
N LEU A 127 9.28 4.24 -8.66
CA LEU A 127 8.24 5.06 -9.29
C LEU A 127 7.17 5.53 -8.30
N VAL A 128 7.27 5.16 -7.01
CA VAL A 128 6.25 5.50 -6.01
C VAL A 128 6.07 7.01 -5.84
N ASP A 129 7.16 7.79 -5.88
CA ASP A 129 7.09 9.24 -5.74
C ASP A 129 6.46 9.91 -6.97
N ILE A 130 6.67 9.34 -8.16
CA ILE A 130 6.10 9.86 -9.42
C ILE A 130 4.59 9.58 -9.43
N VAL A 131 4.20 8.33 -9.13
CA VAL A 131 2.80 7.93 -9.00
C VAL A 131 2.12 8.74 -7.89
N GLY A 132 2.77 8.87 -6.73
CA GLY A 132 2.25 9.62 -5.60
C GLY A 132 1.97 11.08 -5.94
N LYS A 133 2.86 11.76 -6.68
CA LYS A 133 2.60 13.13 -7.17
C LYS A 133 1.33 13.23 -8.02
N ALA A 134 1.12 12.29 -8.92
CA ALA A 134 -0.09 12.26 -9.75
C ALA A 134 -1.34 11.96 -8.90
N CYS A 135 -1.26 10.97 -8.00
CA CYS A 135 -2.34 10.58 -7.10
C CYS A 135 -2.73 11.69 -6.11
N HIS A 136 -1.78 12.45 -5.57
CA HIS A 136 -2.05 13.57 -4.66
C HIS A 136 -2.93 14.64 -5.30
N SER A 137 -2.84 14.84 -6.62
CA SER A 137 -3.67 15.83 -7.33
C SER A 137 -5.15 15.44 -7.36
N TRP A 138 -5.46 14.18 -7.08
CA TRP A 138 -6.79 13.60 -7.08
C TRP A 138 -7.21 13.05 -5.71
N GLU A 139 -6.37 13.20 -4.68
CA GLU A 139 -6.57 12.66 -3.32
C GLU A 139 -6.91 11.17 -3.31
N VAL A 140 -6.24 10.40 -4.16
CA VAL A 140 -6.38 8.94 -4.22
C VAL A 140 -5.21 8.25 -3.53
N ASP A 141 -5.51 7.15 -2.86
CA ASP A 141 -4.51 6.32 -2.21
C ASP A 141 -3.64 5.61 -3.27
N TYR A 142 -2.37 5.39 -2.94
CA TYR A 142 -1.44 4.64 -3.77
C TYR A 142 -0.56 3.71 -2.95
N PHE A 143 -0.10 2.64 -3.59
CA PHE A 143 0.64 1.56 -2.93
C PHE A 143 1.79 1.08 -3.82
N SER A 144 2.96 0.86 -3.21
CA SER A 144 4.09 0.22 -3.91
C SER A 144 4.14 -1.26 -3.59
N CYS A 145 4.01 -2.10 -4.63
CA CYS A 145 4.01 -3.55 -4.50
C CYS A 145 5.41 -4.11 -4.20
N ARG A 146 6.45 -3.47 -4.76
CA ARG A 146 7.86 -3.92 -4.70
C ARG A 146 8.04 -5.34 -5.26
N GLY A 147 7.41 -5.61 -6.39
CA GLY A 147 7.27 -6.96 -6.95
C GLY A 147 6.08 -7.72 -6.32
N TYR A 148 6.29 -8.99 -5.95
CA TYR A 148 5.23 -9.81 -5.34
C TYR A 148 4.89 -9.30 -3.94
N VAL A 149 3.65 -8.85 -3.77
CA VAL A 149 3.16 -8.31 -2.50
C VAL A 149 3.11 -9.40 -1.44
N SER A 150 3.54 -9.07 -0.22
CA SER A 150 3.64 -10.05 0.87
C SER A 150 2.28 -10.64 1.27
N GLN A 151 2.39 -11.76 1.99
CA GLN A 151 1.33 -12.41 2.78
C GLN A 151 0.34 -11.42 3.42
N SER A 152 0.91 -10.79 4.44
CA SER A 152 0.24 -9.90 5.38
C SER A 152 -0.37 -8.70 4.67
N GLU A 153 0.35 -8.14 3.69
CA GLU A 153 -0.05 -6.90 3.04
C GLU A 153 -1.27 -7.12 2.15
N MET A 154 -1.30 -8.21 1.36
CA MET A 154 -2.48 -8.56 0.58
C MET A 154 -3.71 -8.84 1.46
N TRP A 155 -3.52 -9.48 2.60
CA TRP A 155 -4.61 -9.72 3.53
C TRP A 155 -5.09 -8.42 4.18
N SER A 156 -4.18 -7.54 4.61
CA SER A 156 -4.49 -6.22 5.17
C SER A 156 -5.28 -5.37 4.16
N ALA A 157 -4.81 -5.31 2.91
CA ALA A 157 -5.50 -4.66 1.80
C ALA A 157 -6.89 -5.26 1.57
N ALA A 158 -7.03 -6.58 1.50
CA ALA A 158 -8.33 -7.22 1.35
C ALA A 158 -9.30 -6.89 2.50
N ARG A 159 -8.82 -6.87 3.76
CA ARG A 159 -9.64 -6.44 4.91
C ARG A 159 -10.04 -4.97 4.81
N ARG A 160 -9.17 -4.09 4.31
CA ARG A 160 -9.49 -2.69 4.02
C ARG A 160 -10.58 -2.59 2.95
N PHE A 161 -10.44 -3.30 1.83
CA PHE A 161 -11.42 -3.31 0.74
C PHE A 161 -12.76 -3.87 1.17
N ILE A 162 -12.81 -5.00 1.88
CA ILE A 162 -14.06 -5.58 2.40
C ILE A 162 -14.81 -4.56 3.28
N ARG A 163 -14.11 -3.76 4.09
CA ARG A 163 -14.75 -2.68 4.86
C ARG A 163 -15.37 -1.62 3.95
N ARG A 164 -14.69 -1.24 2.87
CA ARG A 164 -15.22 -0.30 1.86
C ARG A 164 -16.42 -0.90 1.12
N ASN A 165 -16.35 -2.15 0.67
CA ASN A 165 -17.49 -2.87 0.08
C ASN A 165 -18.70 -2.91 1.03
N ASN A 166 -18.48 -3.21 2.31
CA ASN A 166 -19.56 -3.23 3.32
C ASN A 166 -20.17 -1.84 3.58
N SER A 167 -19.43 -0.76 3.30
CA SER A 167 -19.96 0.62 3.30
C SER A 167 -20.63 1.02 1.97
N GLY A 168 -20.84 0.08 1.05
CA GLY A 168 -21.50 0.32 -0.23
C GLY A 168 -20.57 0.86 -1.33
N LYS A 169 -19.25 0.90 -1.11
CA LYS A 169 -18.29 1.39 -2.10
C LYS A 169 -17.90 0.29 -3.09
N ASN A 170 -17.84 0.62 -4.36
CA ASN A 170 -17.20 -0.17 -5.41
C ASN A 170 -15.69 0.08 -5.37
N VAL A 171 -14.91 -0.95 -5.09
CA VAL A 171 -13.44 -0.83 -4.99
C VAL A 171 -12.82 -1.04 -6.36
N VAL A 172 -12.04 -0.06 -6.83
CA VAL A 172 -11.31 -0.09 -8.11
C VAL A 172 -9.81 0.02 -7.83
N ILE A 173 -9.04 -0.90 -8.38
CA ILE A 173 -7.58 -0.92 -8.27
C ILE A 173 -6.99 -0.77 -9.65
N PHE A 174 -6.23 0.32 -9.85
CA PHE A 174 -5.47 0.55 -11.07
C PHE A 174 -4.03 0.15 -10.85
N HIS A 175 -3.55 -0.84 -11.60
CA HIS A 175 -2.20 -1.38 -11.47
C HIS A 175 -1.27 -0.88 -12.59
N LEU A 176 -0.10 -0.40 -12.19
CA LEU A 176 1.00 -0.04 -13.07
C LEU A 176 2.15 -1.01 -12.83
N GLY A 177 2.51 -1.80 -13.83
CA GLY A 177 3.63 -2.74 -13.73
C GLY A 177 4.42 -2.87 -15.02
N ASP A 178 5.40 -3.76 -15.00
CA ASP A 178 6.27 -4.04 -16.13
C ASP A 178 5.58 -4.98 -17.13
N HIS A 179 5.82 -4.79 -18.42
CA HIS A 179 5.34 -5.70 -19.46
C HIS A 179 6.38 -6.80 -19.69
N ASP A 180 6.42 -7.73 -18.76
CA ASP A 180 7.29 -8.90 -18.81
C ASP A 180 6.56 -10.13 -18.21
N PRO A 181 7.17 -11.34 -18.25
CA PRO A 181 6.52 -12.54 -17.70
C PRO A 181 6.14 -12.45 -16.22
N SER A 182 6.92 -11.73 -15.41
CA SER A 182 6.73 -11.62 -13.96
C SER A 182 5.74 -10.51 -13.60
N GLY A 183 5.80 -9.33 -14.22
CA GLY A 183 4.90 -8.20 -13.97
C GLY A 183 3.45 -8.48 -14.38
N ILE A 184 3.24 -9.25 -15.46
CA ILE A 184 1.91 -9.75 -15.83
C ILE A 184 1.40 -10.75 -14.78
N ASP A 185 2.25 -11.67 -14.32
CA ASP A 185 1.86 -12.64 -13.29
C ASP A 185 1.56 -11.99 -11.94
N MET A 186 2.34 -10.97 -11.54
CA MET A 186 2.10 -10.21 -10.32
C MET A 186 0.74 -9.50 -10.35
N SER A 187 0.35 -8.95 -11.50
CA SER A 187 -0.97 -8.34 -11.68
C SER A 187 -2.08 -9.37 -11.40
N ARG A 188 -1.94 -10.57 -11.95
CA ARG A 188 -2.85 -11.70 -11.73
C ARG A 188 -2.82 -12.21 -10.28
N ASP A 189 -1.65 -12.32 -9.67
CA ASP A 189 -1.48 -12.76 -8.27
C ASP A 189 -2.18 -11.81 -7.29
N ILE A 190 -2.06 -10.50 -7.52
CA ILE A 190 -2.75 -9.47 -6.72
C ILE A 190 -4.26 -9.68 -6.80
N GLU A 191 -4.82 -9.74 -8.01
CA GLU A 191 -6.27 -9.93 -8.20
C GLU A 191 -6.76 -11.23 -7.56
N ASP A 192 -6.12 -12.36 -7.87
CA ASP A 192 -6.51 -13.68 -7.38
C ASP A 192 -6.50 -13.74 -5.85
N ARG A 193 -5.49 -13.15 -5.19
CA ARG A 193 -5.36 -13.18 -3.73
C ARG A 193 -6.35 -12.26 -3.04
N LEU A 194 -6.64 -11.07 -3.59
CA LEU A 194 -7.69 -10.20 -3.05
C LEU A 194 -9.05 -10.90 -3.10
N ARG A 195 -9.36 -11.53 -4.23
CA ARG A 195 -10.61 -12.31 -4.40
C ARG A 195 -10.64 -13.53 -3.48
N LEU A 196 -9.52 -14.24 -3.33
CA LEU A 196 -9.39 -15.37 -2.39
C LEU A 196 -9.72 -14.94 -0.95
N PHE A 197 -9.31 -13.74 -0.55
CA PHE A 197 -9.62 -13.20 0.77
C PHE A 197 -11.06 -12.65 0.92
N GLY A 198 -11.84 -12.66 -0.16
CA GLY A 198 -13.23 -12.24 -0.19
C GLY A 198 -13.45 -10.76 -0.48
N ALA A 199 -12.43 -10.03 -0.96
CA ALA A 199 -12.61 -8.66 -1.43
C ALA A 199 -13.28 -8.65 -2.80
N ASP A 200 -14.31 -7.81 -2.96
CA ASP A 200 -14.96 -7.58 -4.24
C ASP A 200 -14.35 -6.32 -4.88
N ILE A 201 -13.59 -6.53 -5.96
CA ILE A 201 -12.73 -5.51 -6.56
C ILE A 201 -12.83 -5.56 -8.09
N THR A 202 -12.77 -4.37 -8.69
CA THR A 202 -12.46 -4.20 -10.12
C THR A 202 -10.96 -3.94 -10.25
N PHE A 203 -10.24 -4.84 -10.91
CA PHE A 203 -8.80 -4.72 -11.11
C PHE A 203 -8.49 -4.38 -12.57
N GLU A 204 -7.75 -3.30 -12.78
CA GLU A 204 -7.40 -2.84 -14.12
C GLU A 204 -5.90 -2.57 -14.23
N ARG A 205 -5.24 -3.24 -15.16
CA ARG A 205 -3.85 -2.94 -15.50
C ARG A 205 -3.82 -1.81 -16.52
N ILE A 206 -3.24 -0.66 -16.16
CA ILE A 206 -3.38 0.58 -16.93
C ILE A 206 -2.10 1.05 -17.63
N ALA A 207 -0.95 0.47 -17.29
CA ALA A 207 0.35 0.88 -17.82
C ALA A 207 1.08 -0.27 -18.53
N LEU A 208 1.82 0.12 -19.58
CA LEU A 208 2.52 -0.77 -20.50
C LEU A 208 1.64 -1.92 -21.00
N ASN A 209 0.42 -1.62 -21.41
CA ASN A 209 -0.37 -2.54 -22.23
C ASN A 209 0.17 -2.53 -23.67
N TYR A 210 -0.05 -3.60 -24.43
CA TYR A 210 0.61 -3.76 -25.74
C TYR A 210 0.33 -2.59 -26.72
N GLY A 211 -0.90 -2.05 -26.75
CA GLY A 211 -1.22 -0.87 -27.56
C GLY A 211 -0.48 0.41 -27.12
N GLN A 212 -0.17 0.55 -25.83
CA GLN A 212 0.65 1.66 -25.32
C GLN A 212 2.12 1.47 -25.73
N ILE A 213 2.62 0.24 -25.75
CA ILE A 213 3.97 -0.08 -26.23
C ILE A 213 4.11 0.31 -27.70
N GLU A 214 3.12 -0.03 -28.55
CA GLU A 214 3.11 0.39 -29.95
C GLU A 214 3.03 1.92 -30.12
N THR A 215 2.34 2.60 -29.21
CA THR A 215 2.16 4.06 -29.27
C THR A 215 3.38 4.84 -28.79
N TYR A 216 3.91 4.49 -27.62
CA TYR A 216 5.02 5.20 -26.98
C TYR A 216 6.39 4.71 -27.45
N ASN A 217 6.45 3.53 -28.07
CA ASN A 217 7.66 2.88 -28.55
C ASN A 217 8.83 2.92 -27.53
N PRO A 218 8.61 2.52 -26.26
CA PRO A 218 9.67 2.52 -25.26
C PRO A 218 10.76 1.50 -25.62
N PRO A 219 12.02 1.72 -25.19
CA PRO A 219 13.11 0.80 -25.45
C PRO A 219 12.81 -0.61 -24.89
N PRO A 220 12.89 -1.67 -25.72
CA PRO A 220 12.68 -3.04 -25.26
C PRO A 220 13.92 -3.59 -24.55
N ASN A 221 13.70 -4.60 -23.71
CA ASN A 221 14.70 -5.45 -23.12
C ASN A 221 14.50 -6.91 -23.56
N PRO A 222 15.56 -7.74 -23.58
CA PRO A 222 15.42 -9.16 -23.86
C PRO A 222 14.74 -9.88 -22.68
N THR A 223 13.74 -10.70 -22.99
CA THR A 223 13.03 -11.51 -21.99
C THR A 223 13.98 -12.55 -21.40
N LYS A 224 14.05 -12.61 -20.06
CA LYS A 224 14.84 -13.62 -19.35
C LYS A 224 14.20 -15.01 -19.50
N LEU A 225 14.76 -15.84 -20.38
CA LEU A 225 14.29 -17.21 -20.64
C LEU A 225 14.43 -18.16 -19.44
N SER A 226 15.19 -17.78 -18.41
CA SER A 226 15.28 -18.52 -17.16
C SER A 226 14.05 -18.35 -16.26
N ASP A 227 13.17 -17.38 -16.53
CA ASP A 227 11.88 -17.29 -15.85
C ASP A 227 11.00 -18.45 -16.30
N SER A 228 10.47 -19.21 -15.34
CA SER A 228 9.53 -20.31 -15.58
C SER A 228 8.27 -19.87 -16.36
N ARG A 229 7.94 -18.59 -16.34
CA ARG A 229 6.78 -17.98 -17.00
C ARG A 229 7.08 -17.48 -18.41
N SER A 230 8.36 -17.44 -18.80
CA SER A 230 8.81 -16.89 -20.09
C SER A 230 8.23 -17.65 -21.29
N THR A 231 7.95 -18.95 -21.16
CA THR A 231 7.52 -19.77 -22.30
C THR A 231 6.19 -19.31 -22.89
N ASP A 232 5.17 -19.06 -22.06
CA ASP A 232 3.86 -18.63 -22.55
C ASP A 232 3.84 -17.15 -22.93
N TYR A 233 4.64 -16.33 -22.23
CA TYR A 233 4.85 -14.94 -22.60
C TYR A 233 5.47 -14.82 -24.00
N VAL A 234 6.55 -15.56 -24.28
CA VAL A 234 7.26 -15.51 -25.56
C VAL A 234 6.38 -15.94 -26.73
N LYS A 235 5.51 -16.93 -26.52
CA LYS A 235 4.51 -17.33 -27.54
C LYS A 235 3.54 -16.20 -27.88
N LYS A 236 3.21 -15.34 -26.91
CA LYS A 236 2.17 -14.32 -27.04
C LYS A 236 2.71 -12.96 -27.48
N TYR A 237 3.88 -12.56 -26.97
CA TYR A 237 4.44 -11.21 -27.13
C TYR A 237 5.85 -11.20 -27.71
N GLY A 238 6.47 -12.37 -27.94
CA GLY A 238 7.83 -12.47 -28.47
C GLY A 238 8.91 -12.38 -27.39
N TYR A 239 10.14 -12.13 -27.82
CA TYR A 239 11.32 -12.16 -26.95
C TYR A 239 11.62 -10.83 -26.26
N GLU A 240 10.78 -9.83 -26.44
CA GLU A 240 10.97 -8.48 -25.92
C GLU A 240 10.04 -8.22 -24.72
N CYS A 241 10.56 -7.49 -23.74
CA CYS A 241 9.83 -7.04 -22.55
C CYS A 241 10.12 -5.56 -22.27
N TRP A 242 9.24 -4.91 -21.52
CA TRP A 242 9.34 -3.46 -21.26
C TRP A 242 9.18 -3.15 -19.78
N GLU A 243 10.03 -2.25 -19.31
CA GLU A 243 10.07 -1.79 -17.93
C GLU A 243 9.27 -0.49 -17.80
N LEU A 244 8.53 -0.32 -16.72
CA LEU A 244 7.71 0.86 -16.46
C LEU A 244 8.56 2.14 -16.40
N ASP A 245 9.82 2.03 -15.96
CA ASP A 245 10.82 3.12 -15.96
C ASP A 245 11.10 3.68 -17.36
N ALA A 246 10.77 2.94 -18.42
CA ALA A 246 10.96 3.39 -19.79
C ALA A 246 9.89 4.42 -20.23
N LEU A 247 8.78 4.54 -19.50
CA LEU A 247 7.77 5.57 -19.74
C LEU A 247 8.17 6.89 -19.08
N GLU A 248 7.91 8.00 -19.77
CA GLU A 248 8.11 9.31 -19.16
C GLU A 248 7.15 9.52 -17.97
N PRO A 249 7.58 10.22 -16.91
CA PRO A 249 6.73 10.55 -15.76
C PRO A 249 5.42 11.26 -16.13
N SER A 250 5.44 12.06 -17.21
CA SER A 250 4.28 12.76 -17.78
C SER A 250 3.21 11.78 -18.26
N VAL A 251 3.63 10.70 -18.95
CA VAL A 251 2.75 9.64 -19.43
C VAL A 251 2.09 8.90 -18.26
N LEU A 252 2.86 8.54 -17.23
CA LEU A 252 2.30 7.90 -16.03
C LEU A 252 1.26 8.80 -15.33
N SER A 253 1.57 10.10 -15.23
CA SER A 253 0.66 11.08 -14.62
C SER A 253 -0.63 11.27 -15.42
N GLU A 254 -0.53 11.26 -16.75
CA GLU A 254 -1.69 11.34 -17.65
C GLU A 254 -2.54 10.08 -17.57
N LEU A 255 -1.93 8.89 -17.54
CA LEU A 255 -2.64 7.62 -17.37
C LEU A 255 -3.45 7.63 -16.07
N ILE A 256 -2.83 7.99 -14.95
CA ILE A 256 -3.52 8.09 -13.65
C ILE A 256 -4.68 9.07 -13.73
N SER A 257 -4.43 10.28 -14.22
CA SER A 257 -5.44 11.33 -14.31
C SER A 257 -6.63 10.93 -15.18
N ASN A 258 -6.39 10.27 -16.31
CA ASN A 258 -7.45 9.84 -17.22
C ASN A 258 -8.30 8.72 -16.60
N HIS A 259 -7.70 7.78 -15.88
CA HIS A 259 -8.46 6.70 -15.22
C HIS A 259 -9.27 7.23 -14.04
N VAL A 260 -8.72 8.17 -13.24
CA VAL A 260 -9.50 8.86 -12.19
C VAL A 260 -10.72 9.57 -12.77
N LYS A 261 -10.53 10.35 -13.85
CA LYS A 261 -11.63 11.09 -14.51
C LYS A 261 -12.78 10.20 -14.98
N ASN A 262 -12.51 8.93 -15.27
CA ASN A 262 -13.54 7.99 -15.72
C ASN A 262 -14.40 7.43 -14.58
N VAL A 263 -13.94 7.51 -13.34
CA VAL A 263 -14.60 6.91 -12.18
C VAL A 263 -15.06 7.92 -11.14
N ILE A 264 -14.59 9.17 -11.24
CA ILE A 264 -14.89 10.26 -10.32
C ILE A 264 -16.10 11.06 -10.78
N ASP A 265 -16.96 11.45 -9.84
CA ASP A 265 -17.91 12.55 -10.05
C ASP A 265 -17.16 13.87 -9.83
N LEU A 266 -16.74 14.50 -10.94
CA LEU A 266 -15.98 15.75 -10.90
C LEU A 266 -16.76 16.90 -10.26
N ASP A 267 -18.09 16.95 -10.43
CA ASP A 267 -18.90 18.03 -9.86
C ASP A 267 -18.98 17.85 -8.34
N ALA A 268 -19.23 16.64 -7.86
CA ALA A 268 -19.20 16.33 -6.43
C ALA A 268 -17.81 16.61 -5.81
N PHE A 269 -16.74 16.21 -6.49
CA PHE A 269 -15.36 16.46 -6.04
C PHE A 269 -15.05 17.96 -5.93
N ASN A 270 -15.43 18.74 -6.95
CA ASN A 270 -15.21 20.19 -6.97
C ASN A 270 -16.03 20.89 -5.88
N ASN A 271 -17.28 20.49 -5.66
CA ASN A 271 -18.12 21.04 -4.59
C ASN A 271 -17.51 20.84 -3.20
N ILE A 272 -16.95 19.66 -2.90
CA ILE A 272 -16.27 19.43 -1.61
C ILE A 272 -14.97 20.21 -1.53
N SER A 273 -14.22 20.33 -2.64
CA SER A 273 -13.01 21.15 -2.71
C SER A 273 -13.28 22.63 -2.43
N GLU A 274 -14.36 23.18 -2.97
CA GLU A 274 -14.79 24.55 -2.69
C GLU A 274 -15.15 24.73 -1.22
N ARG A 275 -15.95 23.81 -0.66
CA ARG A 275 -16.32 23.81 0.78
C ARG A 275 -15.11 23.71 1.70
N GLU A 276 -14.14 22.85 1.38
CA GLU A 276 -12.87 22.75 2.11
C GLU A 276 -12.12 24.09 2.09
N GLY A 277 -12.05 24.74 0.93
CA GLY A 277 -11.44 26.06 0.78
C GLY A 277 -12.14 27.16 1.61
N GLU A 278 -13.47 27.10 1.72
CA GLU A 278 -14.23 28.00 2.59
C GLU A 278 -13.94 27.76 4.08
N ILE A 279 -13.82 26.49 4.49
CA ILE A 279 -13.48 26.13 5.88
C ILE A 279 -12.07 26.57 6.21
N ARG A 280 -11.07 26.33 5.35
CA ARG A 280 -9.70 26.82 5.56
C ARG A 280 -9.67 28.34 5.73
N LYS A 281 -10.39 29.10 4.90
CA LYS A 281 -10.53 30.57 5.08
C LYS A 281 -11.20 30.98 6.39
N GLN A 282 -12.07 30.15 6.96
CA GLN A 282 -12.66 30.39 8.28
C GLN A 282 -11.64 30.08 9.39
N MET A 283 -10.88 28.98 9.25
CA MET A 283 -9.80 28.62 10.17
C MET A 283 -8.72 29.68 10.18
N ASP A 284 -8.23 30.14 9.02
CA ASP A 284 -7.21 31.19 8.94
C ASP A 284 -7.64 32.48 9.66
N ARG A 285 -8.89 32.91 9.45
CA ARG A 285 -9.46 34.07 10.17
C ARG A 285 -9.53 33.86 11.68
N PHE A 286 -9.82 32.63 12.12
CA PHE A 286 -9.81 32.29 13.53
C PHE A 286 -8.39 32.34 14.11
N VAL A 287 -7.38 31.83 13.38
CA VAL A 287 -5.98 31.92 13.81
C VAL A 287 -5.52 33.37 13.91
N ASP A 288 -5.85 34.21 12.92
CA ASP A 288 -5.50 35.64 12.97
C ASP A 288 -6.16 36.34 14.18
N THR A 289 -7.41 35.96 14.52
CA THR A 289 -8.08 36.49 15.74
C THR A 289 -7.40 36.01 17.02
N TYR A 290 -6.90 34.77 17.05
CA TYR A 290 -6.13 34.25 18.19
C TYR A 290 -4.83 35.03 18.38
N SER A 291 -4.09 35.31 17.30
CA SER A 291 -2.89 36.15 17.34
C SER A 291 -3.20 37.54 17.92
N ASP A 292 -4.29 38.17 17.47
CA ASP A 292 -4.73 39.46 17.99
C ASP A 292 -5.10 39.39 19.49
N PHE A 293 -5.72 38.31 19.95
CA PHE A 293 -6.07 38.12 21.36
C PHE A 293 -4.83 38.00 22.25
N VAL A 294 -3.85 37.18 21.86
CA VAL A 294 -2.61 36.96 22.63
C VAL A 294 -1.80 38.25 22.72
N LEU A 295 -1.65 38.99 21.61
CA LEU A 295 -0.94 40.28 21.59
C LEU A 295 -1.58 41.30 22.55
N ASN A 296 -2.91 41.35 22.60
CA ASN A 296 -3.63 42.26 23.50
C ASN A 296 -3.51 41.86 24.99
N GLU A 297 -3.38 40.57 25.31
CA GLU A 297 -3.12 40.13 26.69
C GLU A 297 -1.71 40.50 27.16
N GLU A 298 -0.68 40.29 26.31
CA GLU A 298 0.71 40.66 26.61
C GLU A 298 0.86 42.18 26.84
N ASP A 299 0.23 43.02 26.00
CA ASP A 299 0.21 44.48 26.17
C ASP A 299 -0.46 44.90 27.50
N THR A 300 -1.47 44.17 27.98
CA THR A 300 -2.13 44.46 29.26
C THR A 300 -1.38 43.95 30.49
N GLU A 301 -0.46 43.00 30.35
CA GLU A 301 0.46 42.58 31.42
C GLU A 301 1.66 43.53 31.54
N GLU A 302 2.22 44.02 30.42
CA GLU A 302 3.31 45.01 30.46
C GLU A 302 2.88 46.35 31.06
N MET A 303 1.61 46.76 30.89
CA MET A 303 1.06 47.97 31.52
C MET A 303 0.80 47.85 33.04
N LYS A 304 0.96 46.66 33.63
CA LYS A 304 0.74 46.41 35.08
C LYS A 304 2.04 46.31 35.89
N VAL A 305 3.21 46.52 35.26
CA VAL A 305 4.54 46.55 35.90
C VAL A 305 5.02 48.00 36.04
#